data_AF-A0A484PP19-F1
#
_entry.id   AF-A0A484PP19-F1
#
_cell.length_a   1.000
_cell.length_b   1.000
_cell.length_c   1.000
_cell.angle_alpha   90.00
_cell.angle_beta   90.00
_cell.angle_gamma   90.00
#
_symmetry.space_group_name_H-M   'P 1'
#
loop_
_entity.id
_entity.type
_entity.pdbx_description
1 polymer ?
#
loop_
_entity_poly.entity_id
_entity_poly.type
_entity_poly.pdbx_seq_one_letter_code
_entity_poly.pdbx_strand_id
1 'polypeptide(L)'
;MLSGQLTRDYGRSFGEKNLRRMVKFAVTFPDESIVATLSRQLSWSHFVLLLPIQDPMQRNYYTQIAGDERWSVRTLRDRVDSMMYERTALSGKPEEAIAEELQSLRHTQPMSPSLIMRDPYILDFLGLQDSWRESDLEAAIIREMESFLLELGAGFSFLARQKRIQVDDEDFHLDLLFYNRKLRRLVAVELKVGPFKPAYKGQMELYLRWLDKHEREPGEAAPLGIILCTGKKREQIELLELDRSGIHVAEYLTTLPPRALLGERLQQAAERARLQIKRRPCA
;
A
#
# COMPACT_ATOMS: atom_id res chain seq x y z
N MET A 1 -9.65 -15.46 42.99
CA MET A 1 -9.68 -14.66 41.75
C MET A 1 -10.04 -15.57 40.59
N LEU A 2 -10.92 -15.10 39.69
CA LEU A 2 -11.39 -15.85 38.52
C LEU A 2 -10.25 -16.39 37.64
N SER A 3 -9.18 -15.61 37.44
CA SER A 3 -7.98 -16.02 36.71
C SER A 3 -7.29 -17.25 37.32
N GLY A 4 -7.19 -17.31 38.64
CA GLY A 4 -6.57 -18.43 39.36
C GLY A 4 -7.41 -19.71 39.31
N GLN A 5 -8.74 -19.60 39.24
CA GLN A 5 -9.63 -20.75 39.02
C GLN A 5 -9.49 -21.25 37.58
N LEU A 6 -9.69 -20.37 36.59
CA LEU A 6 -9.61 -20.74 35.17
C LEU A 6 -8.23 -21.26 34.75
N THR A 7 -7.15 -20.75 35.35
CA THR A 7 -5.81 -21.25 35.09
C THR A 7 -5.60 -22.69 35.60
N ARG A 8 -6.24 -23.05 36.71
CA ARG A 8 -6.20 -24.43 37.24
C ARG A 8 -7.03 -25.38 36.39
N ASP A 9 -8.20 -24.93 35.95
CA ASP A 9 -9.16 -25.78 35.27
C ASP A 9 -8.84 -25.94 33.77
N TYR A 10 -8.28 -24.90 33.13
CA TYR A 10 -8.09 -24.83 31.67
C TYR A 10 -6.66 -24.47 31.24
N GLY A 11 -5.74 -24.26 32.18
CA GLY A 11 -4.32 -24.04 31.93
C GLY A 11 -3.88 -22.58 31.81
N ARG A 12 -2.58 -22.39 31.54
CA ARG A 12 -1.89 -21.08 31.64
C ARG A 12 -2.39 -20.00 30.68
N SER A 13 -3.14 -20.36 29.65
CA SER A 13 -3.78 -19.43 28.71
C SER A 13 -4.84 -18.54 29.38
N PHE A 14 -5.35 -18.89 30.56
CA PHE A 14 -6.34 -18.09 31.31
C PHE A 14 -5.74 -17.23 32.42
N GLY A 15 -4.44 -16.91 32.32
CA GLY A 15 -3.80 -15.93 33.19
C GLY A 15 -4.44 -14.54 33.08
N GLU A 16 -4.31 -13.74 34.13
CA GLU A 16 -4.96 -12.43 34.28
C GLU A 16 -4.75 -11.48 33.08
N LYS A 17 -3.53 -11.41 32.55
CA LYS A 17 -3.22 -10.58 31.37
C LYS A 17 -3.98 -11.03 30.13
N ASN A 18 -4.16 -12.33 29.92
CA ASN A 18 -4.85 -12.85 28.75
C ASN A 18 -6.37 -12.69 28.90
N LEU A 19 -6.91 -12.90 30.11
CA LEU A 19 -8.32 -12.61 30.40
C LEU A 19 -8.68 -11.15 30.15
N ARG A 20 -7.83 -10.20 30.56
CA ARG A 20 -8.02 -8.78 30.22
C ARG A 20 -8.04 -8.53 28.71
N ARG A 21 -7.19 -9.22 27.94
CA ARG A 21 -7.20 -9.15 26.47
C ARG A 21 -8.46 -9.76 25.87
N MET A 22 -8.96 -10.88 26.40
CA MET A 22 -10.22 -11.50 25.98
C MET A 22 -11.42 -10.58 26.22
N VAL A 23 -11.50 -9.94 27.40
CA VAL A 23 -12.54 -8.95 27.69
C VAL A 23 -12.42 -7.76 26.74
N LYS A 24 -11.21 -7.22 26.57
CA LYS A 24 -10.98 -6.12 25.63
C LYS A 24 -11.37 -6.52 24.20
N PHE A 25 -11.06 -7.74 23.78
CA PHE A 25 -11.43 -8.27 22.47
C PHE A 25 -12.94 -8.31 22.26
N ALA A 26 -13.70 -8.85 23.22
CA ALA A 26 -15.16 -8.89 23.15
C ALA A 26 -15.79 -7.49 23.03
N VAL A 27 -15.22 -6.49 23.70
CA VAL A 27 -15.67 -5.09 23.60
C VAL A 27 -15.24 -4.45 22.27
N THR A 28 -14.05 -4.78 21.78
CA THR A 28 -13.43 -4.15 20.60
C THR A 28 -13.99 -4.69 19.28
N PHE A 29 -14.42 -5.96 19.28
CA PHE A 29 -15.03 -6.66 18.15
C PHE A 29 -16.40 -7.22 18.57
N PRO A 30 -17.43 -6.36 18.71
CA PRO A 30 -18.74 -6.76 19.23
C PRO A 30 -19.58 -7.59 18.23
N ASP A 31 -19.24 -7.53 16.93
CA ASP A 31 -19.95 -8.28 15.90
C ASP A 31 -19.38 -9.70 15.78
N GLU A 32 -20.10 -10.65 16.37
CA GLU A 32 -19.74 -12.07 16.38
C GLU A 32 -19.65 -12.68 14.98
N SER A 33 -20.43 -12.19 14.01
CA SER A 33 -20.43 -12.72 12.63
C SER A 33 -19.12 -12.40 11.90
N ILE A 34 -18.60 -11.19 12.13
CA ILE A 34 -17.31 -10.73 11.61
C ILE A 34 -16.17 -11.51 12.29
N VAL A 35 -16.23 -11.65 13.62
CA VAL A 35 -15.22 -12.38 14.40
C VAL A 35 -15.17 -13.87 14.02
N ALA A 36 -16.32 -14.52 13.86
CA ALA A 36 -16.39 -15.92 13.47
C ALA A 36 -15.79 -16.17 12.09
N THR A 37 -15.91 -15.21 11.17
CA THR A 37 -15.32 -15.29 9.84
C THR A 37 -13.81 -15.05 9.87
N LEU A 38 -13.39 -13.97 10.53
CA LEU A 38 -11.97 -13.56 10.59
C LEU A 38 -11.13 -14.48 11.47
N SER A 39 -11.69 -15.09 12.52
CA SER A 39 -10.97 -16.05 13.38
C SER A 39 -10.57 -17.34 12.67
N ARG A 40 -11.19 -17.66 11.52
CA ARG A 40 -10.76 -18.76 10.64
C ARG A 40 -9.52 -18.40 9.81
N GLN A 41 -9.22 -17.11 9.67
CA GLN A 41 -8.12 -16.59 8.87
C GLN A 41 -6.98 -16.01 9.72
N LEU A 42 -7.32 -15.45 10.88
CA LEU A 42 -6.42 -14.74 11.78
C LEU A 42 -6.29 -15.46 13.13
N SER A 43 -5.05 -15.66 13.56
CA SER A 43 -4.75 -16.22 14.89
C SER A 43 -4.98 -15.21 16.02
N TRP A 44 -5.09 -15.68 17.27
CA TRP A 44 -5.20 -14.82 18.47
C TRP A 44 -4.12 -13.73 18.53
N SER A 45 -2.89 -14.03 18.09
CA SER A 45 -1.78 -13.08 18.06
C SER A 45 -2.03 -11.89 17.11
N HIS A 46 -2.76 -12.08 16.01
CA HIS A 46 -3.17 -10.98 15.14
C HIS A 46 -4.14 -10.05 15.87
N PHE A 47 -5.16 -10.62 16.52
CA PHE A 47 -6.11 -9.82 17.29
C PHE A 47 -5.42 -9.06 18.42
N VAL A 48 -4.49 -9.69 19.14
CA VAL A 48 -3.70 -9.00 20.18
C VAL A 48 -2.90 -7.81 19.63
N LEU A 49 -2.37 -7.89 18.40
CA LEU A 49 -1.72 -6.75 17.73
C LEU A 49 -2.70 -5.64 17.34
N LEU A 50 -3.95 -5.98 17.03
CA LEU A 50 -4.98 -5.03 16.59
C LEU A 50 -5.71 -4.36 17.78
N LEU A 51 -5.77 -4.99 18.96
CA LEU A 51 -6.45 -4.46 20.16
C LEU A 51 -5.98 -3.06 20.63
N PRO A 52 -4.70 -2.66 20.49
CA PRO A 52 -4.26 -1.32 20.88
C PRO A 52 -4.72 -0.21 19.91
N ILE A 53 -5.12 -0.56 18.68
CA ILE A 53 -5.54 0.41 17.67
C ILE A 53 -6.89 1.01 18.08
N GLN A 54 -6.88 2.31 18.36
CA GLN A 54 -8.04 3.04 18.89
C GLN A 54 -9.04 3.39 17.80
N ASP A 55 -8.54 3.83 16.64
CA ASP A 55 -9.38 4.15 15.48
C ASP A 55 -10.06 2.87 14.94
N PRO A 56 -11.40 2.78 15.01
CA PRO A 56 -12.12 1.63 14.49
C PRO A 56 -11.94 1.43 12.99
N MET A 57 -11.77 2.51 12.21
CA MET A 57 -11.61 2.44 10.76
C MET A 57 -10.25 1.85 10.40
N GLN A 58 -9.18 2.38 10.99
CA GLN A 58 -7.83 1.82 10.88
C GLN A 58 -7.78 0.36 11.32
N ARG A 59 -8.43 0.02 12.44
CA ARG A 59 -8.46 -1.36 12.93
C ARG A 59 -9.16 -2.30 11.95
N ASN A 60 -10.33 -1.90 11.44
CA ASN A 60 -11.07 -2.68 10.45
C ASN A 60 -10.29 -2.85 9.15
N TYR A 61 -9.60 -1.81 8.70
CA TYR A 61 -8.70 -1.85 7.54
C TYR A 61 -7.64 -2.95 7.68
N TYR A 62 -6.83 -2.89 8.74
CA TYR A 62 -5.79 -3.89 8.95
C TYR A 62 -6.35 -5.29 9.19
N THR A 63 -7.50 -5.42 9.86
CA THR A 63 -8.09 -6.73 10.13
C THR A 63 -8.58 -7.39 8.83
N GLN A 64 -9.26 -6.65 7.95
CA GLN A 64 -9.77 -7.22 6.69
C GLN A 64 -8.62 -7.56 5.73
N ILE A 65 -7.71 -6.61 5.49
CA ILE A 65 -6.60 -6.83 4.54
C ILE A 65 -5.68 -7.95 5.03
N ALA A 66 -5.39 -8.05 6.33
CA ALA A 66 -4.58 -9.15 6.85
C ALA A 66 -5.23 -10.52 6.61
N GLY A 67 -6.56 -10.62 6.69
CA GLY A 67 -7.30 -11.84 6.40
C GLY A 67 -7.27 -12.19 4.91
N ASP A 68 -7.61 -11.23 4.06
CA ASP A 68 -7.69 -11.39 2.61
C ASP A 68 -6.34 -11.68 1.96
N GLU A 69 -5.29 -11.00 2.41
CA GLU A 69 -3.91 -11.19 1.94
C GLU A 69 -3.15 -12.27 2.71
N ARG A 70 -3.79 -12.91 3.69
CA ARG A 70 -3.21 -13.97 4.54
C ARG A 70 -1.89 -13.56 5.18
N TRP A 71 -1.82 -12.34 5.69
CA TRP A 71 -0.62 -11.82 6.31
C TRP A 71 -0.22 -12.65 7.54
N SER A 72 1.09 -12.80 7.71
CA SER A 72 1.62 -13.30 8.98
C SER A 72 1.51 -12.24 10.07
N VAL A 73 1.62 -12.67 11.34
CA VAL A 73 1.65 -11.75 12.51
C VAL A 73 2.80 -10.74 12.36
N ARG A 74 3.93 -11.17 11.78
CA ARG A 74 5.09 -10.31 11.52
C ARG A 74 4.75 -9.26 10.46
N THR A 75 4.23 -9.70 9.32
CA THR A 75 3.82 -8.80 8.23
C THR A 75 2.80 -7.78 8.72
N LEU A 76 1.77 -8.20 9.47
CA LEU A 76 0.79 -7.28 10.04
C LEU A 76 1.44 -6.23 10.95
N ARG A 77 2.38 -6.64 11.82
CA ARG A 77 3.11 -5.70 12.69
C ARG A 77 3.89 -4.69 11.86
N ASP A 78 4.66 -5.16 10.89
CA ASP A 78 5.48 -4.30 10.02
C ASP A 78 4.57 -3.29 9.27
N ARG A 79 3.40 -3.72 8.80
CA ARG A 79 2.41 -2.84 8.14
C ARG A 79 1.82 -1.79 9.06
N VAL A 80 1.48 -2.15 10.29
CA VAL A 80 1.00 -1.21 11.31
C VAL A 80 2.09 -0.21 11.69
N ASP A 81 3.32 -0.67 11.89
CA ASP A 81 4.45 0.18 12.29
C ASP A 81 4.84 1.16 11.16
N SER A 82 4.71 0.73 9.90
CA SER A 82 4.92 1.55 8.70
C SER A 82 3.80 2.54 8.37
N MET A 83 2.72 2.58 9.18
CA MET A 83 1.55 3.45 8.99
C MET A 83 0.89 3.27 7.60
N MET A 84 0.78 2.03 7.11
CA MET A 84 0.24 1.73 5.77
C MET A 84 -1.17 2.28 5.55
N TYR A 85 -2.06 2.18 6.54
CA TYR A 85 -3.42 2.72 6.46
C TYR A 85 -3.42 4.23 6.17
N GLU A 86 -2.63 4.98 6.93
CA GLU A 86 -2.52 6.42 6.83
C GLU A 86 -1.96 6.85 5.46
N ARG A 87 -0.96 6.12 4.95
CA ARG A 87 -0.36 6.33 3.62
C ARG A 87 -1.33 6.03 2.47
N THR A 88 -2.22 5.07 2.67
CA THR A 88 -3.28 4.73 1.69
C THR A 88 -4.35 5.81 1.69
N ALA A 89 -4.78 6.28 2.87
CA ALA A 89 -5.76 7.35 3.00
C ALA A 89 -5.27 8.68 2.37
N LEU A 90 -3.96 8.94 2.45
CA LEU A 90 -3.33 10.13 1.87
C LEU A 90 -3.22 10.14 0.35
N SER A 91 -3.38 9.00 -0.32
CA SER A 91 -3.31 8.89 -1.78
C SER A 91 -4.55 9.44 -2.51
N GLY A 92 -5.29 10.36 -1.87
CA GLY A 92 -6.40 11.11 -2.46
C GLY A 92 -7.81 10.59 -2.17
N LYS A 93 -8.00 9.64 -1.24
CA LYS A 93 -9.33 9.16 -0.87
C LYS A 93 -9.89 9.86 0.38
N PRO A 94 -11.15 10.35 0.34
CA PRO A 94 -11.90 10.63 1.55
C PRO A 94 -12.00 9.36 2.41
N GLU A 95 -12.04 9.49 3.74
CA GLU A 95 -12.29 8.36 4.65
C GLU A 95 -13.56 7.57 4.28
N GLU A 96 -14.55 8.26 3.69
CA GLU A 96 -15.78 7.68 3.14
C GLU A 96 -15.51 6.68 2.00
N ALA A 97 -14.56 6.98 1.10
CA ALA A 97 -14.18 6.08 0.01
C ALA A 97 -13.38 4.86 0.49
N ILE A 98 -12.70 4.96 1.63
CA ILE A 98 -12.05 3.82 2.30
C ILE A 98 -13.11 2.95 2.98
N ALA A 99 -14.14 3.57 3.56
CA ALA A 99 -15.26 2.88 4.19
C ALA A 99 -16.14 2.13 3.19
N GLU A 100 -16.49 2.74 2.05
CA GLU A 100 -17.21 2.08 0.95
C GLU A 100 -16.41 0.90 0.37
N GLU A 101 -15.09 1.04 0.27
CA GLU A 101 -14.19 0.00 -0.23
C GLU A 101 -13.99 -1.14 0.78
N LEU A 102 -14.00 -0.85 2.08
CA LEU A 102 -14.09 -1.85 3.15
C LEU A 102 -15.41 -2.64 3.13
N GLN A 103 -16.48 -2.07 2.57
CA GLN A 103 -17.73 -2.78 2.33
C GLN A 103 -17.68 -3.61 1.05
N SER A 104 -17.01 -3.15 -0.01
CA SER A 104 -16.89 -3.89 -1.27
C SER A 104 -16.01 -5.15 -1.14
N LEU A 105 -14.96 -5.10 -0.31
CA LEU A 105 -14.14 -6.27 0.07
C LEU A 105 -14.99 -7.39 0.70
N ARG A 106 -16.00 -7.04 1.50
CA ARG A 106 -16.94 -8.02 2.09
C ARG A 106 -17.87 -8.68 1.07
N HIS A 107 -18.06 -8.07 -0.10
CA HIS A 107 -19.03 -8.48 -1.10
C HIS A 107 -18.43 -9.01 -2.41
N THR A 108 -17.14 -9.39 -2.44
CA THR A 108 -16.49 -10.01 -3.62
C THR A 108 -16.55 -9.12 -4.87
N GLN A 109 -16.49 -7.80 -4.71
CA GLN A 109 -16.38 -6.87 -5.83
C GLN A 109 -14.91 -6.69 -6.28
N PRO A 110 -14.66 -6.29 -7.54
CA PRO A 110 -13.31 -6.07 -8.03
C PRO A 110 -12.60 -4.97 -7.21
N MET A 111 -11.35 -5.24 -6.84
CA MET A 111 -10.48 -4.28 -6.15
C MET A 111 -10.37 -2.98 -6.96
N SER A 112 -10.38 -1.82 -6.31
CA SER A 112 -10.09 -0.57 -6.98
C SER A 112 -8.57 -0.40 -7.19
N PRO A 113 -8.12 0.22 -8.30
CA PRO A 113 -6.70 0.54 -8.54
C PRO A 113 -6.01 1.34 -7.43
N SER A 114 -6.78 2.04 -6.61
CA SER A 114 -6.29 2.83 -5.48
C SER A 114 -5.66 2.02 -4.34
N LEU A 115 -5.99 0.73 -4.19
CA LEU A 115 -5.45 -0.12 -3.11
C LEU A 115 -3.97 -0.46 -3.29
N ILE A 116 -3.47 -0.28 -4.51
CA ILE A 116 -2.07 -0.44 -4.85
C ILE A 116 -1.27 0.80 -4.49
N MET A 117 -1.89 1.97 -4.61
CA MET A 117 -1.22 3.27 -4.55
C MET A 117 -0.98 3.69 -3.10
N ARG A 118 0.28 3.95 -2.76
CA ARG A 118 0.69 4.40 -1.42
C ARG A 118 1.59 5.61 -1.56
N ASP A 119 1.41 6.58 -0.67
CA ASP A 119 2.27 7.76 -0.65
C ASP A 119 2.64 8.16 0.78
N PRO A 120 3.93 8.11 1.16
CA PRO A 120 5.08 7.54 0.42
C PRO A 120 5.06 6.00 0.35
N TYR A 121 6.00 5.37 -0.38
CA TYR A 121 6.41 3.96 -0.26
C TYR A 121 7.58 3.81 0.71
N ILE A 122 7.63 2.74 1.51
CA ILE A 122 8.76 2.50 2.44
C ILE A 122 9.55 1.30 1.93
N LEU A 123 10.79 1.57 1.49
CA LEU A 123 11.72 0.65 0.86
C LEU A 123 13.01 0.48 1.70
N ASP A 124 12.86 0.45 3.02
CA ASP A 124 13.96 0.33 3.98
C ASP A 124 14.65 -1.03 3.99
N PHE A 125 13.90 -2.07 3.62
CA PHE A 125 14.41 -3.41 3.41
C PHE A 125 15.50 -3.51 2.31
N LEU A 126 15.64 -2.50 1.45
CA LEU A 126 16.65 -2.48 0.38
C LEU A 126 18.09 -2.30 0.90
N GLY A 127 18.27 -1.82 2.13
CA GLY A 127 19.59 -1.69 2.76
C GLY A 127 20.57 -0.78 2.01
N LEU A 128 20.06 0.26 1.34
CA LEU A 128 20.86 1.17 0.51
C LEU A 128 21.66 2.16 1.39
N GLN A 129 22.96 2.34 1.09
CA GLN A 129 23.88 3.28 1.76
C GLN A 129 23.82 4.68 1.13
N ASP A 130 24.16 5.76 1.86
CA ASP A 130 23.92 7.19 1.52
C ASP A 130 24.18 7.73 0.08
N SER A 131 24.81 6.96 -0.82
CA SER A 131 24.91 7.29 -2.25
C SER A 131 24.59 6.08 -3.14
N TRP A 132 23.51 6.17 -3.94
CA TRP A 132 23.12 5.18 -4.94
C TRP A 132 22.64 5.82 -6.25
N ARG A 133 22.81 5.11 -7.36
CA ARG A 133 22.20 5.43 -8.66
C ARG A 133 20.88 4.67 -8.83
N GLU A 134 20.12 5.02 -9.88
CA GLU A 134 18.88 4.31 -10.25
C GLU A 134 19.14 2.80 -10.48
N SER A 135 20.26 2.47 -11.12
CA SER A 135 20.70 1.08 -11.33
C SER A 135 20.94 0.30 -10.03
N ASP A 136 21.44 0.97 -8.99
CA ASP A 136 21.74 0.32 -7.70
C ASP A 136 20.45 0.04 -6.93
N LEU A 137 19.50 0.98 -7.01
CA LEU A 137 18.16 0.84 -6.46
C LEU A 137 17.38 -0.28 -7.16
N GLU A 138 17.41 -0.33 -8.49
CA GLU A 138 16.80 -1.41 -9.26
C GLU A 138 17.40 -2.75 -8.84
N ALA A 139 18.73 -2.87 -8.82
CA ALA A 139 19.41 -4.10 -8.41
C ALA A 139 19.03 -4.52 -6.97
N ALA A 140 18.84 -3.56 -6.06
CA ALA A 140 18.36 -3.84 -4.71
C ALA A 140 16.92 -4.35 -4.69
N ILE A 141 16.02 -3.74 -5.46
CA ILE A 141 14.63 -4.21 -5.60
C ILE A 141 14.59 -5.62 -6.18
N ILE A 142 15.46 -5.96 -7.15
CA ILE A 142 15.54 -7.33 -7.67
C ILE A 142 15.99 -8.33 -6.61
N ARG A 143 17.00 -7.97 -5.79
CA ARG A 143 17.44 -8.84 -4.69
C ARG A 143 16.34 -9.05 -3.65
N GLU A 144 15.59 -8.00 -3.36
CA GLU A 144 14.54 -7.97 -2.35
C GLU A 144 13.12 -7.97 -2.97
N MET A 145 12.95 -8.67 -4.10
CA MET A 145 11.71 -8.62 -4.88
C MET A 145 10.50 -9.10 -4.08
N GLU A 146 10.69 -10.08 -3.19
CA GLU A 146 9.63 -10.54 -2.28
C GLU A 146 9.12 -9.39 -1.39
N SER A 147 10.04 -8.69 -0.72
CA SER A 147 9.73 -7.55 0.14
C SER A 147 9.10 -6.39 -0.64
N PHE A 148 9.57 -6.13 -1.86
CA PHE A 148 9.01 -5.12 -2.75
C PHE A 148 7.59 -5.46 -3.19
N LEU A 149 7.33 -6.70 -3.63
CA LEU A 149 5.99 -7.16 -3.98
C LEU A 149 5.03 -7.04 -2.80
N LEU A 150 5.48 -7.38 -1.59
CA LEU A 150 4.69 -7.19 -0.38
C LEU A 150 4.38 -5.71 -0.13
N GLU A 151 5.32 -4.80 -0.40
CA GLU A 151 5.15 -3.35 -0.24
C GLU A 151 4.25 -2.72 -1.32
N LEU A 152 4.13 -3.33 -2.49
CA LEU A 152 3.12 -2.95 -3.48
C LEU A 152 1.72 -3.50 -3.11
N GLY A 153 1.66 -4.67 -2.48
CA GLY A 153 0.41 -5.30 -1.99
C GLY A 153 0.06 -6.60 -2.72
N ALA A 154 -1.06 -7.24 -2.35
CA ALA A 154 -1.40 -8.52 -2.95
C ALA A 154 -1.84 -8.42 -4.41
N GLY A 155 -1.49 -9.46 -5.17
CA GLY A 155 -1.92 -9.64 -6.56
C GLY A 155 -0.87 -9.22 -7.60
N PHE A 156 0.24 -8.63 -7.17
CA PHE A 156 1.36 -8.36 -8.05
C PHE A 156 2.11 -9.62 -8.48
N SER A 157 2.51 -9.65 -9.74
CA SER A 157 3.34 -10.69 -10.34
C SER A 157 4.41 -10.00 -11.18
N PHE A 158 5.68 -10.28 -10.89
CA PHE A 158 6.80 -9.74 -11.65
C PHE A 158 6.82 -10.36 -13.05
N LEU A 159 6.90 -9.52 -14.09
CA LEU A 159 6.94 -9.98 -15.49
C LEU A 159 8.33 -9.77 -16.10
N ALA A 160 8.87 -8.56 -16.00
CA ALA A 160 10.14 -8.22 -16.62
C ALA A 160 10.84 -7.07 -15.88
N ARG A 161 12.16 -7.03 -16.04
CA ARG A 161 13.01 -5.88 -15.69
C ARG A 161 13.64 -5.32 -16.96
N GLN A 162 13.99 -4.04 -16.96
CA GLN A 162 14.64 -3.38 -18.08
C GLN A 162 13.96 -3.74 -19.41
N LYS A 163 12.62 -3.68 -19.42
CA LYS A 163 11.81 -4.08 -20.57
C LYS A 163 12.12 -3.11 -21.69
N ARG A 164 12.77 -3.61 -22.72
CA ARG A 164 13.06 -2.86 -23.95
C ARG A 164 11.75 -2.56 -24.67
N ILE A 165 11.53 -1.28 -24.93
CA ILE A 165 10.42 -0.71 -25.67
C ILE A 165 11.02 0.00 -26.86
N GLN A 166 10.86 -0.58 -28.05
CA GLN A 166 11.35 0.01 -29.29
C GLN A 166 10.23 0.85 -29.93
N VAL A 167 10.53 2.11 -30.20
CA VAL A 167 9.65 3.04 -30.91
C VAL A 167 10.46 3.69 -32.03
N ASP A 168 10.06 3.40 -33.27
CA ASP A 168 10.82 3.74 -34.47
C ASP A 168 12.29 3.25 -34.36
N ASP A 169 13.26 4.17 -34.38
CA ASP A 169 14.69 3.88 -34.27
C ASP A 169 15.27 4.12 -32.85
N GLU A 170 14.41 4.42 -31.87
CA GLU A 170 14.81 4.68 -30.49
C GLU A 170 14.44 3.53 -29.55
N ASP A 171 15.38 3.18 -28.68
CA ASP A 171 15.20 2.16 -27.64
C ASP A 171 14.99 2.81 -26.29
N PHE A 172 13.82 2.57 -25.72
CA PHE A 172 13.50 2.92 -24.34
C PHE A 172 13.56 1.69 -23.45
N HIS A 173 13.81 1.92 -22.16
CA HIS A 173 13.91 0.86 -21.17
C HIS A 173 13.02 1.22 -19.98
N LEU A 174 12.01 0.39 -19.75
CA LEU A 174 11.17 0.46 -18.56
C LEU A 174 11.83 -0.35 -17.43
N ASP A 175 12.06 0.27 -16.28
CA ASP A 175 12.80 -0.34 -15.17
C ASP A 175 12.16 -1.66 -14.72
N LEU A 176 10.86 -1.64 -14.38
CA LEU A 176 10.14 -2.82 -13.92
C LEU A 176 8.74 -2.89 -14.54
N LEU A 177 8.36 -4.10 -14.95
CA LEU A 177 7.02 -4.42 -15.43
C LEU A 177 6.40 -5.51 -14.56
N PHE A 178 5.22 -5.22 -14.05
CA PHE A 178 4.41 -6.14 -13.26
C PHE A 178 3.06 -6.39 -13.91
N TYR A 179 2.39 -7.45 -13.45
CA TYR A 179 0.98 -7.68 -13.66
C TYR A 179 0.24 -7.64 -12.33
N ASN A 180 -0.91 -6.98 -12.28
CA ASN A 180 -1.81 -7.11 -11.13
C ASN A 180 -2.98 -8.04 -11.46
N ARG A 181 -3.01 -9.20 -10.80
CA ARG A 181 -4.01 -10.25 -11.01
C ARG A 181 -5.42 -9.85 -10.59
N LYS A 182 -5.56 -9.03 -9.55
CA LYS A 182 -6.88 -8.60 -9.05
C LYS A 182 -7.49 -7.54 -9.96
N LEU A 183 -6.67 -6.60 -10.45
CA LEU A 183 -7.08 -5.55 -11.38
C LEU A 183 -7.07 -5.97 -12.85
N ARG A 184 -6.47 -7.12 -13.15
CA ARG A 184 -6.26 -7.68 -14.50
C ARG A 184 -5.61 -6.69 -15.46
N ARG A 185 -4.49 -6.09 -15.07
CA ARG A 185 -3.76 -5.12 -15.90
C ARG A 185 -2.26 -5.15 -15.66
N LEU A 186 -1.51 -4.70 -16.67
CA LEU A 186 -0.09 -4.42 -16.57
C LEU A 186 0.15 -3.18 -15.69
N VAL A 187 1.24 -3.19 -14.94
CA VAL A 187 1.70 -2.07 -14.09
C VAL A 187 3.16 -1.79 -14.41
N ALA A 188 3.41 -0.65 -15.07
CA ALA A 188 4.74 -0.15 -15.37
C ALA A 188 5.26 0.65 -14.18
N VAL A 189 6.46 0.34 -13.69
CA VAL A 189 7.08 1.02 -12.57
C VAL A 189 8.42 1.60 -13.01
N GLU A 190 8.57 2.92 -12.88
CA GLU A 190 9.80 3.66 -13.18
C GLU A 190 10.39 4.21 -11.88
N LEU A 191 11.69 4.01 -11.70
CA LEU A 191 12.43 4.43 -10.53
C LEU A 191 13.26 5.68 -10.87
N LYS A 192 13.15 6.72 -10.02
CA LYS A 192 13.91 7.96 -10.20
C LYS A 192 14.60 8.41 -8.93
N VAL A 193 15.92 8.64 -9.02
CA VAL A 193 16.67 9.25 -7.93
C VAL A 193 16.55 10.77 -8.04
N GLY A 194 15.98 11.40 -7.03
CA GLY A 194 15.74 12.84 -6.97
C GLY A 194 14.27 13.22 -7.16
N PRO A 195 13.98 14.53 -7.27
CA PRO A 195 12.61 15.03 -7.39
C PRO A 195 12.01 14.67 -8.75
N PHE A 196 10.68 14.46 -8.76
CA PHE A 196 9.90 14.32 -9.99
C PHE A 196 10.16 15.48 -10.98
N LYS A 197 10.24 15.16 -12.27
CA LYS A 197 10.34 16.11 -13.38
C LYS A 197 9.21 15.88 -14.39
N PRO A 198 8.63 16.92 -15.01
CA PRO A 198 7.56 16.76 -16.01
C PRO A 198 7.91 15.82 -17.17
N ALA A 199 9.18 15.75 -17.57
CA ALA A 199 9.66 14.84 -18.61
C ALA A 199 9.36 13.35 -18.29
N TYR A 200 9.34 12.96 -17.01
CA TYR A 200 9.05 11.58 -16.60
C TYR A 200 7.61 11.18 -16.92
N LYS A 201 6.67 12.13 -16.95
CA LYS A 201 5.29 11.87 -17.36
C LYS A 201 5.24 11.46 -18.84
N GLY A 202 5.90 12.21 -19.72
CA GLY A 202 5.90 11.92 -21.16
C GLY A 202 6.50 10.55 -21.46
N GLN A 203 7.59 10.20 -20.79
CA GLN A 203 8.21 8.88 -20.87
C GLN A 203 7.24 7.77 -20.41
N MET A 204 6.59 7.94 -19.27
CA MET A 204 5.61 6.96 -18.77
C MET A 204 4.37 6.84 -19.68
N GLU A 205 3.86 7.94 -20.23
CA GLU A 205 2.75 7.89 -21.20
C GLU A 205 3.11 7.10 -22.46
N LEU A 206 4.35 7.25 -22.94
CA LEU A 206 4.86 6.43 -24.05
C LEU A 206 4.83 4.95 -23.69
N TYR A 207 5.32 4.59 -22.50
CA TYR A 207 5.34 3.21 -22.02
C TYR A 207 3.94 2.62 -21.93
N LEU A 208 3.00 3.33 -21.29
CA LEU A 208 1.63 2.85 -21.14
C LEU A 208 0.95 2.66 -22.49
N ARG A 209 1.10 3.60 -23.43
CA ARG A 209 0.52 3.46 -24.78
C ARG A 209 1.13 2.30 -25.56
N TRP A 210 2.44 2.10 -25.43
CA TRP A 210 3.13 1.00 -26.10
C TRP A 210 2.68 -0.35 -25.53
N LEU A 211 2.60 -0.49 -24.20
CA LEU A 211 2.09 -1.68 -23.53
C LEU A 211 0.64 -1.97 -23.91
N ASP A 212 -0.21 -0.94 -23.93
CA ASP A 212 -1.63 -1.07 -24.28
C ASP A 212 -1.85 -1.60 -25.71
N LYS A 213 -0.94 -1.22 -26.62
CA LYS A 213 -0.99 -1.60 -28.04
C LYS A 213 -0.37 -2.98 -28.32
N HIS A 214 0.74 -3.33 -27.66
CA HIS A 214 1.56 -4.47 -28.06
C HIS A 214 1.58 -5.63 -27.06
N GLU A 215 1.37 -5.38 -25.77
CA GLU A 215 1.49 -6.40 -24.71
C GLU A 215 0.15 -6.71 -24.02
N ARG A 216 -0.82 -5.79 -24.05
CA ARG A 216 -2.12 -5.99 -23.41
C ARG A 216 -2.89 -7.13 -24.08
N GLU A 217 -3.25 -8.14 -23.29
CA GLU A 217 -4.03 -9.28 -23.77
C GLU A 217 -5.56 -9.02 -23.76
N PRO A 218 -6.34 -9.77 -24.57
CA PRO A 218 -7.79 -9.70 -24.52
C PRO A 218 -8.36 -9.98 -23.12
N GLY A 219 -9.13 -9.03 -22.60
CA GLY A 219 -9.73 -9.13 -21.27
C GLY A 219 -8.88 -8.52 -20.14
N GLU A 220 -7.73 -7.92 -20.47
CA GLU A 220 -7.00 -7.06 -19.55
C GLU A 220 -7.49 -5.61 -19.62
N ALA A 221 -7.48 -4.93 -18.48
CA ALA A 221 -7.73 -3.51 -18.40
C ALA A 221 -6.50 -2.70 -18.83
N ALA A 222 -6.71 -1.41 -19.12
CA ALA A 222 -5.64 -0.50 -19.51
C ALA A 222 -4.49 -0.48 -18.48
N PRO A 223 -3.22 -0.43 -18.94
CA PRO A 223 -2.05 -0.47 -18.08
C PRO A 223 -2.00 0.76 -17.17
N LEU A 224 -1.28 0.61 -16.06
CA LEU A 224 -1.13 1.63 -15.03
C LEU A 224 0.34 1.97 -14.83
N GLY A 225 0.67 3.26 -14.69
CA GLY A 225 2.03 3.72 -14.46
C GLY A 225 2.25 4.10 -13.01
N ILE A 226 3.41 3.72 -12.45
CA ILE A 226 3.86 4.18 -11.13
C ILE A 226 5.26 4.77 -11.31
N ILE A 227 5.45 6.02 -10.92
CA ILE A 227 6.76 6.68 -10.89
C ILE A 227 7.15 6.85 -9.42
N LEU A 228 8.23 6.19 -9.00
CA LEU A 228 8.76 6.25 -7.64
C LEU A 228 9.95 7.23 -7.59
N CYS A 229 9.84 8.29 -6.80
CA CYS A 229 10.88 9.32 -6.65
C CYS A 229 11.37 9.44 -5.19
N THR A 230 12.65 9.77 -4.94
CA THR A 230 13.15 10.04 -3.56
C THR A 230 12.61 11.34 -2.95
N GLY A 231 11.94 12.17 -3.74
CA GLY A 231 11.30 13.39 -3.27
C GLY A 231 10.28 13.91 -4.28
N LYS A 232 9.36 14.74 -3.80
CA LYS A 232 8.31 15.35 -4.62
C LYS A 232 8.37 16.88 -4.61
N LYS A 233 8.44 17.50 -5.79
CA LYS A 233 8.05 18.90 -5.97
C LYS A 233 6.58 18.96 -6.39
N ARG A 234 5.68 19.02 -5.40
CA ARG A 234 4.22 18.83 -5.56
C ARG A 234 3.55 19.82 -6.54
N GLU A 235 4.01 21.07 -6.63
CA GLU A 235 3.45 22.06 -7.57
C GLU A 235 3.54 21.61 -9.04
N GLN A 236 4.62 20.93 -9.44
CA GLN A 236 4.77 20.42 -10.81
C GLN A 236 3.93 19.16 -11.07
N ILE A 237 3.68 18.35 -10.04
CA ILE A 237 2.89 17.11 -10.14
C ILE A 237 1.40 17.45 -10.30
N GLU A 238 0.90 18.41 -9.52
CA GLU A 238 -0.51 18.84 -9.55
C GLU A 238 -0.90 19.49 -10.89
N LEU A 239 0.02 20.22 -11.53
CA LEU A 239 -0.23 20.86 -12.84
C LEU A 239 -0.43 19.86 -13.99
N LEU A 240 -0.05 18.60 -13.79
CA LEU A 240 0.06 17.60 -14.85
C LEU A 240 -1.14 16.64 -14.93
N GLU A 241 -2.21 16.81 -14.13
CA GLU A 241 -3.42 15.98 -14.15
C GLU A 241 -3.15 14.45 -14.23
N LEU A 242 -2.16 13.96 -13.49
CA LEU A 242 -1.64 12.58 -13.58
C LEU A 242 -2.71 11.49 -13.31
N ASP A 243 -3.70 11.80 -12.47
CA ASP A 243 -4.79 10.87 -12.13
C ASP A 243 -5.67 10.52 -13.35
N ARG A 244 -5.78 11.41 -14.35
CA ARG A 244 -6.58 11.17 -15.55
C ARG A 244 -5.87 10.27 -16.57
N SER A 245 -4.53 10.20 -16.53
CA SER A 245 -3.73 9.42 -17.48
C SER A 245 -3.36 8.02 -16.98
N GLY A 246 -3.87 7.61 -15.81
CA GLY A 246 -3.51 6.33 -15.21
C GLY A 246 -2.06 6.27 -14.72
N ILE A 247 -1.44 7.44 -14.47
CA ILE A 247 -0.07 7.55 -13.95
C ILE A 247 -0.15 8.00 -12.51
N HIS A 248 0.46 7.22 -11.63
CA HIS A 248 0.61 7.54 -10.22
C HIS A 248 2.05 7.94 -9.92
N VAL A 249 2.25 9.06 -9.23
CA VAL A 249 3.58 9.49 -8.77
C VAL A 249 3.62 9.37 -7.26
N ALA A 250 4.56 8.59 -6.75
CA ALA A 250 4.73 8.34 -5.32
C ALA A 250 6.15 8.66 -4.85
N GLU A 251 6.27 9.18 -3.62
CA GLU A 251 7.58 9.35 -2.99
C GLU A 251 7.99 8.00 -2.40
N TYR A 252 9.26 7.64 -2.40
CA TYR A 252 9.74 6.48 -1.64
C TYR A 252 10.81 6.88 -0.64
N LEU A 253 10.81 6.20 0.50
CA LEU A 253 11.76 6.37 1.60
C LEU A 253 12.57 5.08 1.73
N THR A 254 13.89 5.19 1.66
CA THR A 254 14.82 4.05 1.83
C THR A 254 15.16 3.76 3.28
N THR A 255 14.59 4.51 4.21
CA THR A 255 14.64 4.25 5.66
C THR A 255 13.28 4.59 6.24
N LEU A 256 12.76 3.76 7.15
CA LEU A 256 11.54 4.06 7.89
C LEU A 256 11.86 5.20 8.89
N PRO A 257 11.34 6.43 8.69
CA PRO A 257 11.56 7.49 9.66
C PRO A 257 10.85 7.18 10.99
N PRO A 258 11.27 7.78 12.10
CA PRO A 258 10.57 7.65 13.37
C PRO A 258 9.08 7.95 13.21
N ARG A 259 8.22 7.13 13.85
CA ARG A 259 6.76 7.21 13.69
C ARG A 259 6.17 8.61 13.92
N ALA A 260 6.72 9.36 14.87
CA ALA A 260 6.31 10.76 15.11
C ALA A 260 6.59 11.65 13.90
N LEU A 261 7.80 11.56 13.32
CA LEU A 261 8.20 12.33 12.14
C LEU A 261 7.40 11.90 10.88
N LEU A 262 7.16 10.58 10.73
CA LEU A 262 6.28 10.09 9.66
C LEU A 262 4.88 10.67 9.83
N GLY A 263 4.32 10.60 11.05
CA GLY A 263 3.03 11.17 11.39
C GLY A 263 2.92 12.66 11.07
N GLU A 264 3.94 13.46 11.41
CA GLU A 264 3.99 14.89 11.07
C GLU A 264 3.99 15.11 9.55
N ARG A 265 4.80 14.36 8.79
CA ARG A 265 4.83 14.46 7.32
C ARG A 265 3.49 14.08 6.69
N LEU A 266 2.87 13.01 7.19
CA LEU A 266 1.55 12.55 6.75
C LEU A 266 0.46 13.59 7.10
N GLN A 267 0.49 14.19 8.29
CA GLN A 267 -0.43 15.26 8.68
C GLN A 267 -0.26 16.50 7.82
N GLN A 268 0.96 16.96 7.60
CA GLN A 268 1.24 18.09 6.70
C GLN A 268 0.75 17.81 5.27
N ALA A 269 0.89 16.56 4.79
CA ALA A 269 0.34 16.15 3.50
C ALA A 269 -1.21 16.18 3.50
N ALA A 270 -1.86 15.67 4.54
CA ALA A 270 -3.32 15.66 4.69
C ALA A 270 -3.90 17.07 4.76
N GLU A 271 -3.31 17.95 5.57
CA GLU A 271 -3.76 19.34 5.75
C GLU A 271 -3.67 20.12 4.45
N ARG A 272 -2.56 19.96 3.71
CA ARG A 272 -2.40 20.57 2.39
C ARG A 272 -3.45 20.06 1.41
N ALA A 273 -3.69 18.75 1.36
CA ALA A 273 -4.73 18.16 0.51
C ALA A 273 -6.14 18.69 0.87
N ARG A 274 -6.46 18.81 2.16
CA ARG A 274 -7.74 19.38 2.64
C ARG A 274 -7.91 20.86 2.28
N LEU A 275 -6.85 21.66 2.41
CA LEU A 275 -6.86 23.08 2.01
C LEU A 275 -7.05 23.25 0.50
N GLN A 276 -6.55 22.31 -0.30
CA GLN A 276 -6.71 22.30 -1.76
C GLN A 276 -8.12 21.90 -2.19
N ILE A 277 -8.74 20.90 -1.56
CA ILE A 277 -10.15 20.52 -1.82
C ILE A 277 -11.08 21.72 -1.56
N LYS A 278 -10.85 22.46 -0.47
CA LYS A 278 -11.61 23.69 -0.16
C LYS A 278 -11.39 24.84 -1.15
N ARG A 279 -10.33 24.80 -1.96
CA ARG A 279 -9.99 25.83 -2.96
C ARG A 279 -10.44 25.48 -4.38
N ARG A 280 -10.94 24.26 -4.64
CA ARG A 280 -11.59 23.94 -5.92
C ARG A 280 -12.94 24.69 -5.99
N PRO A 281 -13.15 25.58 -6.97
CA PRO A 281 -14.48 26.13 -7.20
C PRO A 281 -15.41 24.97 -7.55
N CYS A 282 -16.62 24.93 -6.97
CA CYS A 282 -17.69 24.09 -7.50
C CYS A 282 -17.85 24.46 -8.98
N ALA A 283 -17.56 23.52 -9.86
CA ALA A 283 -17.95 23.56 -11.27
C ALA A 283 -19.26 22.78 -11.41
#